data_AF-A0A8H3EKA3-F1
#
_entry.id   AF-A0A8H3EKA3-F1
#
_cell.length_a   1.000
_cell.length_b   1.000
_cell.length_c   1.000
_cell.angle_alpha   90.00
_cell.angle_beta   90.00
_cell.angle_gamma   90.00
#
_symmetry.space_group_name_H-M   'P 1'
#
loop_
_entity.id
_entity.type
_entity.pdbx_description
1 polymer ?
#
loop_
_entity_poly.entity_id
_entity_poly.type
_entity_poly.pdbx_seq_one_letter_code
_entity_poly.pdbx_strand_id
1 'polypeptide(L)'
;MLFPSPPSSKAHNGSDSTTATLPPPKDPIARISLDLRQHIPALALRASLILFTSGILPLIGYFAVHYTTTLKTTYILSIFTPIFGVVSLYSFFQRTIRLAKKSSTCRPLGSTSAWTLDYFDWNFAFGFVVVSVVIAVGISRNPSSVKITSLPLSVLMLLVCGQFVLLIPLRALGVRAPFRFSSVARGDSLRPAVYVIGEDVVAVDGEQGDVFRAQWNARYESSAPFRTLLARLDWLWGVSGVLVAGAIIGVIFGVKQDAVGLVSPMDLGCLDDAHHNRNDKVYMQAGERDGSASEPVNPGSKQLLRRPTIHDMTLEISSPRRAARKEMAGKME
;
A
#
# COMPACT_ATOMS: atom_id res chain seq x y z
N MET A 1 -22.28 -84.82 -36.14
CA MET A 1 -20.99 -84.39 -35.55
C MET A 1 -21.30 -83.82 -34.18
N LEU A 2 -20.79 -84.51 -33.17
CA LEU A 2 -21.07 -84.38 -31.74
C LEU A 2 -19.82 -83.84 -31.05
N PHE A 3 -20.01 -82.91 -30.11
CA PHE A 3 -19.10 -82.48 -29.03
C PHE A 3 -17.81 -81.71 -29.41
N PRO A 4 -17.16 -80.97 -28.47
CA PRO A 4 -17.37 -80.93 -27.01
C PRO A 4 -17.43 -79.54 -26.33
N SER A 5 -18.10 -79.50 -25.17
CA SER A 5 -17.84 -78.55 -24.08
C SER A 5 -16.56 -78.94 -23.32
N PRO A 6 -15.81 -77.98 -22.76
CA PRO A 6 -15.14 -78.22 -21.48
C PRO A 6 -15.07 -76.96 -20.58
N PRO A 7 -14.52 -77.02 -19.35
CA PRO A 7 -14.97 -77.81 -18.22
C PRO A 7 -15.25 -76.94 -16.98
N SER A 8 -16.02 -77.45 -16.03
CA SER A 8 -16.06 -76.94 -14.65
C SER A 8 -14.81 -77.39 -13.91
N SER A 9 -13.98 -76.44 -13.43
CA SER A 9 -12.93 -76.70 -12.44
C SER A 9 -12.94 -75.66 -11.33
N LYS A 10 -12.62 -76.18 -10.14
CA LYS A 10 -12.81 -75.66 -8.80
C LYS A 10 -11.96 -74.42 -8.48
N ALA A 11 -12.53 -73.61 -7.58
CA ALA A 11 -11.91 -72.82 -6.52
C ALA A 11 -10.39 -72.60 -6.59
N HIS A 12 -9.99 -71.33 -6.79
CA HIS A 12 -8.78 -70.80 -6.17
C HIS A 12 -9.16 -69.60 -5.30
N ASN A 13 -8.88 -69.75 -4.00
CA ASN A 13 -8.89 -68.71 -2.98
C ASN A 13 -8.01 -67.52 -3.37
N GLY A 14 -8.45 -66.32 -2.97
CA GLY A 14 -7.57 -65.26 -2.48
C GLY A 14 -7.18 -64.18 -3.47
N SER A 15 -7.89 -63.06 -3.45
CA SER A 15 -7.26 -61.75 -3.22
C SER A 15 -8.35 -60.69 -3.05
N ASP A 16 -8.25 -60.01 -1.93
CA ASP A 16 -9.15 -58.96 -1.48
C ASP A 16 -9.30 -57.86 -2.53
N SER A 17 -10.44 -57.84 -3.22
CA SER A 17 -10.96 -56.59 -3.77
C SER A 17 -11.67 -55.86 -2.65
N THR A 18 -10.88 -55.29 -1.75
CA THR A 18 -11.30 -54.21 -0.86
C THR A 18 -11.72 -53.05 -1.76
N THR A 19 -12.97 -53.11 -2.21
CA THR A 19 -13.72 -51.95 -2.67
C THR A 19 -13.70 -51.02 -1.47
N ALA A 20 -12.73 -50.10 -1.47
CA ALA A 20 -12.59 -49.05 -0.48
C ALA A 20 -13.85 -48.20 -0.59
N THR A 21 -14.86 -48.65 0.13
CA THR A 21 -16.13 -47.98 0.31
C THR A 21 -15.75 -46.73 1.09
N LEU A 22 -15.61 -45.61 0.37
CA LEU A 22 -15.48 -44.30 0.99
C LEU A 22 -16.58 -44.21 2.06
N PRO A 23 -16.23 -43.90 3.32
CA PRO A 23 -17.23 -43.79 4.36
C PRO A 23 -18.30 -42.78 3.92
N PRO A 24 -19.60 -43.07 4.14
CA PRO A 24 -20.67 -42.17 3.74
C PRO A 24 -20.42 -40.78 4.35
N PRO A 25 -20.72 -39.69 3.62
CA PRO A 25 -20.41 -38.34 4.04
C PRO A 25 -21.12 -38.05 5.37
N LYS A 26 -20.35 -37.99 6.46
CA LYS A 26 -20.89 -37.93 7.82
C LYS A 26 -21.26 -36.50 8.27
N ASP A 27 -21.24 -35.52 7.39
CA ASP A 27 -21.78 -34.18 7.68
C ASP A 27 -22.36 -33.56 6.40
N PRO A 28 -23.58 -32.97 6.43
CA PRO A 28 -24.14 -32.22 5.29
C PRO A 28 -23.37 -30.92 4.99
N ILE A 29 -22.43 -30.54 5.86
CA ILE A 29 -21.59 -29.36 5.72
C ILE A 29 -20.13 -29.78 5.90
N ALA A 30 -19.30 -29.58 4.89
CA ALA A 30 -17.88 -29.86 5.01
C ALA A 30 -17.25 -29.02 6.13
N ARG A 31 -16.61 -29.70 7.09
CA ARG A 31 -15.88 -29.06 8.19
C ARG A 31 -14.46 -28.76 7.75
N ILE A 32 -13.98 -27.58 8.13
CA ILE A 32 -12.58 -27.23 8.02
C ILE A 32 -11.93 -27.70 9.33
N SER A 33 -10.95 -28.59 9.26
CA SER A 33 -10.24 -29.13 10.44
C SER A 33 -9.17 -28.18 10.97
N LEU A 34 -9.39 -26.86 10.82
CA LEU A 34 -8.47 -25.82 11.24
C LEU A 34 -8.88 -25.28 12.60
N ASP A 35 -8.02 -25.44 13.61
CA ASP A 35 -8.16 -24.69 14.85
C ASP A 35 -7.63 -23.27 14.65
N LEU A 36 -8.54 -22.34 14.33
CA LEU A 36 -8.20 -20.93 14.09
C LEU A 36 -7.51 -20.30 15.31
N ARG A 37 -7.87 -20.67 16.53
CA ARG A 37 -7.39 -19.98 17.75
C ARG A 37 -5.88 -20.11 17.93
N GLN A 38 -5.31 -21.23 17.50
CA GLN A 38 -3.88 -21.49 17.58
C GLN A 38 -3.08 -20.70 16.54
N HIS A 39 -3.70 -20.40 15.39
CA HIS A 39 -3.03 -19.78 14.23
C HIS A 39 -3.28 -18.27 14.13
N ILE A 40 -4.34 -17.75 14.77
CA ILE A 40 -4.62 -16.31 14.87
C ILE A 40 -3.41 -15.50 15.36
N PRO A 41 -2.68 -15.84 16.44
CA PRO A 41 -1.57 -15.00 16.90
C PRO A 41 -0.42 -14.95 15.89
N ALA A 42 -0.11 -16.08 15.23
CA ALA A 42 0.94 -16.13 14.21
C ALA A 42 0.55 -15.31 12.97
N LEU A 43 -0.71 -15.43 12.51
CA LEU A 43 -1.21 -14.66 11.38
C LEU A 43 -1.31 -13.15 11.72
N ALA A 44 -1.76 -12.82 12.93
CA ALA A 44 -1.86 -11.45 13.42
C ALA A 44 -0.48 -10.80 13.57
N LEU A 45 0.53 -11.54 14.05
CA LEU A 45 1.91 -11.06 14.13
C LEU A 45 2.48 -10.78 12.73
N ARG A 46 2.27 -11.69 11.78
CA ARG A 46 2.73 -11.48 10.39
C ARG A 46 2.02 -10.28 9.76
N ALA A 47 0.71 -10.15 9.95
CA ALA A 47 -0.07 -9.01 9.47
C ALA A 47 0.36 -7.69 10.13
N SER A 48 0.60 -7.68 11.45
CA SER A 48 1.02 -6.47 12.17
C SER A 48 2.42 -6.02 11.76
N LEU A 49 3.34 -6.95 11.53
CA LEU A 49 4.67 -6.64 10.99
C LEU A 49 4.57 -6.02 9.59
N ILE A 50 3.70 -6.53 8.71
CA ILE A 50 3.47 -5.95 7.38
C ILE A 50 2.90 -4.53 7.50
N LEU A 51 1.86 -4.34 8.31
CA LEU A 51 1.25 -3.02 8.53
C LEU A 51 2.23 -2.02 9.13
N PHE A 52 3.03 -2.45 10.10
CA PHE A 52 4.03 -1.61 10.73
C PHE A 52 5.12 -1.21 9.75
N THR A 53 5.73 -2.19 9.06
CA THR A 53 6.88 -1.95 8.17
C THR A 53 6.50 -1.24 6.87
N SER A 54 5.29 -1.48 6.35
CA SER A 54 4.85 -0.93 5.05
C SER A 54 3.95 0.29 5.17
N GLY A 55 3.34 0.53 6.33
CA GLY A 55 2.40 1.64 6.55
C GLY A 55 2.88 2.67 7.56
N ILE A 56 3.09 2.24 8.80
CA ILE A 56 3.39 3.15 9.93
C ILE A 56 4.83 3.67 9.85
N LEU A 57 5.79 2.77 9.66
CA LEU A 57 7.21 3.10 9.69
C LEU A 57 7.65 4.08 8.58
N PRO A 58 7.19 3.96 7.32
CA PRO A 58 7.51 4.94 6.28
C PRO A 58 6.95 6.33 6.57
N LEU A 59 5.74 6.39 7.16
CA LEU A 59 5.10 7.66 7.53
C LEU A 59 5.88 8.36 8.64
N ILE A 60 6.16 7.64 9.73
CA ILE A 60 6.93 8.18 10.86
C ILE A 60 8.35 8.54 10.42
N GLY A 61 9.02 7.67 9.67
CA GLY A 61 10.39 7.88 9.21
C GLY A 61 10.53 9.11 8.32
N TYR A 62 9.57 9.34 7.41
CA TYR A 62 9.53 10.54 6.59
C TYR A 62 9.41 11.81 7.44
N PHE A 63 8.39 11.90 8.31
CA PHE A 63 8.16 13.11 9.10
C PHE A 63 9.26 13.35 10.12
N ALA A 64 9.75 12.32 10.78
CA ALA A 64 10.85 12.44 11.75
C ALA A 64 12.10 13.06 11.10
N VAL A 65 12.53 12.55 9.94
CA VAL A 65 13.73 13.08 9.27
C VAL A 65 13.47 14.44 8.60
N HIS A 66 12.28 14.66 8.06
CA HIS A 66 11.93 15.91 7.41
C HIS A 66 11.95 17.11 8.38
N TYR A 67 11.46 16.94 9.62
CA TYR A 67 11.43 18.03 10.60
C TYR A 67 12.72 18.16 11.42
N THR A 68 13.51 17.09 11.56
CA THR A 68 14.76 17.14 12.35
C THR A 68 15.97 17.58 11.54
N THR A 69 15.93 17.46 10.20
CA THR A 69 17.12 17.65 9.36
C THR A 69 16.83 18.56 8.16
N THR A 70 17.82 19.35 7.73
CA THR A 70 17.74 20.22 6.54
C THR A 70 18.05 19.50 5.21
N LEU A 71 17.96 18.17 5.19
CA LEU A 71 18.24 17.37 4.00
C LEU A 71 17.17 17.58 2.92
N LYS A 72 17.57 17.58 1.65
CA LYS A 72 16.62 17.62 0.53
C LYS A 72 15.70 16.40 0.60
N THR A 73 14.41 16.61 0.36
CA THR A 73 13.36 15.58 0.34
C THR A 73 13.73 14.37 -0.52
N THR A 74 14.44 14.57 -1.63
CA THR A 74 14.91 13.50 -2.51
C THR A 74 15.81 12.50 -1.79
N TYR A 75 16.72 12.97 -0.92
CA TYR A 75 17.61 12.07 -0.18
C TYR A 75 16.84 11.28 0.88
N ILE A 76 15.93 11.95 1.61
CA ILE A 76 15.11 11.32 2.64
C ILE A 76 14.32 10.15 2.01
N LEU A 77 13.59 10.41 0.93
CA LEU A 77 12.80 9.40 0.24
C LEU A 77 13.67 8.28 -0.35
N SER A 78 14.85 8.61 -0.90
CA SER A 78 15.74 7.62 -1.53
C SER A 78 16.41 6.67 -0.51
N ILE A 79 16.66 7.12 0.72
CA ILE A 79 17.24 6.26 1.78
C ILE A 79 16.20 5.27 2.30
N PHE A 80 14.99 5.75 2.56
CA PHE A 80 13.95 4.95 3.19
C PHE A 80 13.26 3.95 2.24
N THR A 81 13.07 4.33 0.97
CA THR A 81 12.46 3.46 -0.04
C THR A 81 13.07 2.05 -0.12
N PRO A 82 14.40 1.88 -0.30
CA PRO A 82 15.00 0.55 -0.38
C PRO A 82 14.93 -0.22 0.93
N ILE A 83 15.02 0.45 2.09
CA ILE A 83 14.92 -0.22 3.41
C ILE A 83 13.58 -0.96 3.52
N PHE A 84 12.48 -0.29 3.17
CA PHE A 84 11.15 -0.89 3.23
C PHE A 84 10.89 -1.88 2.08
N GLY A 85 11.44 -1.57 0.89
CA GLY A 85 11.38 -2.46 -0.27
C GLY A 85 12.03 -3.81 0.01
N VAL A 86 13.18 -3.84 0.69
CA VAL A 86 13.89 -5.08 1.04
C VAL A 86 13.09 -5.94 2.01
N VAL A 87 12.46 -5.36 3.03
CA VAL A 87 11.62 -6.11 3.98
C VAL A 87 10.44 -6.77 3.25
N SER A 88 9.76 -6.01 2.38
CA SER A 88 8.63 -6.51 1.59
C SER A 88 9.07 -7.64 0.64
N LEU A 89 10.22 -7.45 -0.02
CA LEU A 89 10.78 -8.42 -0.95
C LEU A 89 11.24 -9.70 -0.23
N TYR A 90 11.77 -9.59 0.99
CA TYR A 90 12.13 -10.73 1.82
C TYR A 90 10.92 -11.59 2.17
N SER A 91 9.81 -10.98 2.60
CA SER A 91 8.55 -11.70 2.85
C SER A 91 8.04 -12.42 1.60
N PHE A 92 8.11 -11.76 0.44
CA PHE A 92 7.75 -12.36 -0.83
C PHE A 92 8.65 -13.54 -1.23
N PHE A 93 9.97 -13.40 -1.06
CA PHE A 93 10.91 -14.48 -1.34
C PHE A 93 10.70 -15.69 -0.43
N GLN A 94 10.49 -15.46 0.87
CA GLN A 94 10.17 -16.55 1.79
C GLN A 94 8.93 -17.33 1.34
N ARG A 95 7.89 -16.60 0.91
CA ARG A 95 6.65 -17.19 0.40
C ARG A 95 6.89 -18.00 -0.88
N THR A 96 7.56 -17.39 -1.85
CA THR A 96 7.95 -18.03 -3.12
C THR A 96 8.75 -19.32 -2.89
N ILE A 97 9.72 -19.31 -1.97
CA ILE A 97 10.52 -20.50 -1.63
C ILE A 97 9.64 -21.60 -1.02
N ARG A 98 8.66 -21.26 -0.16
CA ARG A 98 7.73 -22.26 0.41
C ARG A 98 6.89 -22.93 -0.68
N LEU A 99 6.42 -22.21 -1.70
CA LEU A 99 5.70 -22.80 -2.83
C LEU A 99 6.61 -23.60 -3.77
N ALA A 100 7.80 -23.09 -4.04
CA ALA A 100 8.76 -23.68 -4.98
C ALA A 100 9.46 -24.94 -4.46
N LYS A 101 9.44 -25.20 -3.15
CA LYS A 101 9.97 -26.45 -2.56
C LYS A 101 9.32 -27.68 -3.20
N LYS A 102 10.13 -28.66 -3.60
CA LYS A 102 9.69 -29.85 -4.36
C LYS A 102 8.63 -30.68 -3.62
N SER A 103 8.70 -30.74 -2.29
CA SER A 103 7.75 -31.40 -1.38
C SER A 103 6.69 -30.47 -0.78
N SER A 104 6.42 -29.31 -1.41
CA SER A 104 5.50 -28.33 -0.83
C SER A 104 4.05 -28.81 -0.87
N THR A 105 3.48 -28.98 0.32
CA THR A 105 2.06 -29.23 0.56
C THR A 105 1.20 -27.99 0.29
N CYS A 106 1.81 -26.81 0.12
CA CYS A 106 1.12 -25.52 0.01
C CYS A 106 0.84 -25.08 -1.43
N ARG A 107 0.74 -26.02 -2.39
CA ARG A 107 0.49 -25.69 -3.81
C ARG A 107 -1.00 -25.62 -4.15
N PRO A 108 -1.40 -24.81 -5.15
CA PRO A 108 -2.78 -24.76 -5.60
C PRO A 108 -3.26 -26.13 -6.10
N LEU A 109 -4.52 -26.48 -5.82
CA LEU A 109 -5.04 -27.84 -6.10
C LEU A 109 -4.98 -28.19 -7.59
N GLY A 110 -4.42 -29.35 -7.94
CA GLY A 110 -4.32 -29.79 -9.33
C GLY A 110 -3.16 -29.15 -10.11
N SER A 111 -2.11 -28.66 -9.45
CA SER A 111 -0.84 -28.36 -10.12
C SER A 111 0.30 -29.27 -9.67
N THR A 112 1.00 -29.86 -10.64
CA THR A 112 2.16 -30.74 -10.42
C THR A 112 3.50 -30.01 -10.52
N SER A 113 3.52 -28.78 -11.06
CA SER A 113 4.75 -28.02 -11.27
C SER A 113 5.11 -27.16 -10.07
N ALA A 114 6.40 -27.17 -9.70
CA ALA A 114 6.98 -26.33 -8.65
C ALA A 114 6.94 -24.81 -8.97
N TRP A 115 6.64 -24.45 -10.23
CA TRP A 115 6.58 -23.06 -10.71
C TRP A 115 5.16 -22.47 -10.69
N THR A 116 4.21 -23.18 -10.10
CA THR A 116 2.82 -22.72 -10.06
C THR A 116 2.61 -21.85 -8.83
N LEU A 117 2.94 -20.56 -8.98
CA LEU A 117 2.63 -19.57 -7.97
C LEU A 117 1.12 -19.40 -7.84
N ASP A 118 0.68 -19.08 -6.64
CA ASP A 118 -0.72 -18.80 -6.37
C ASP A 118 -1.11 -17.39 -6.83
N TYR A 119 -2.41 -17.08 -6.79
CA TYR A 119 -2.90 -15.82 -7.33
C TYR A 119 -2.42 -14.64 -6.48
N PHE A 120 -2.39 -14.81 -5.16
CA PHE A 120 -1.92 -13.77 -4.25
C PHE A 120 -0.42 -13.45 -4.47
N ASP A 121 0.44 -14.44 -4.78
CA ASP A 121 1.86 -14.18 -5.13
C ASP A 121 2.02 -13.36 -6.41
N TRP A 122 1.29 -13.70 -7.47
CA TRP A 122 1.31 -12.92 -8.70
C TRP A 122 0.80 -11.50 -8.50
N ASN A 123 -0.26 -11.35 -7.69
CA ASN A 123 -0.82 -10.06 -7.34
C ASN A 123 0.18 -9.21 -6.55
N PHE A 124 0.87 -9.83 -5.58
CA PHE A 124 1.91 -9.18 -4.79
C PHE A 124 3.07 -8.72 -5.69
N ALA A 125 3.57 -9.60 -6.56
CA ALA A 125 4.66 -9.26 -7.48
C ALA A 125 4.29 -8.09 -8.42
N PHE A 126 3.08 -8.13 -8.99
CA PHE A 126 2.58 -7.04 -9.83
C PHE A 126 2.43 -5.73 -9.06
N GLY A 127 1.82 -5.78 -7.87
CA GLY A 127 1.66 -4.62 -6.98
C GLY A 127 3.01 -4.00 -6.59
N PHE A 128 4.00 -4.84 -6.27
CA PHE A 128 5.36 -4.39 -5.94
C PHE A 128 6.01 -3.64 -7.11
N VAL A 129 5.89 -4.14 -8.33
CA VAL A 129 6.41 -3.47 -9.54
C VAL A 129 5.73 -2.12 -9.74
N VAL A 130 4.39 -2.06 -9.68
CA VAL A 130 3.63 -0.81 -9.86
C VAL A 130 4.02 0.22 -8.79
N VAL A 131 4.05 -0.18 -7.52
CA VAL A 131 4.47 0.69 -6.41
C VAL A 131 5.90 1.20 -6.59
N SER A 132 6.82 0.32 -6.98
CA SER A 132 8.22 0.69 -7.22
C SER A 132 8.35 1.73 -8.33
N VAL A 133 7.59 1.58 -9.42
CA VAL A 133 7.55 2.56 -10.51
C VAL A 133 7.00 3.90 -10.04
N VAL A 134 5.90 3.91 -9.29
CA VAL A 134 5.31 5.15 -8.74
C VAL A 134 6.31 5.88 -7.86
N ILE A 135 6.99 5.18 -6.96
CA ILE A 135 8.01 5.79 -6.09
C ILE A 135 9.19 6.31 -6.90
N ALA A 136 9.71 5.51 -7.85
CA ALA A 136 10.83 5.91 -8.70
C ALA A 136 10.52 7.19 -9.50
N VAL A 137 9.32 7.29 -10.06
CA VAL A 137 8.85 8.50 -10.77
C VAL A 137 8.69 9.69 -9.82
N GLY A 138 8.22 9.47 -8.59
CA GLY A 138 8.12 10.52 -7.57
C GLY A 138 9.48 11.09 -7.17
N ILE A 139 10.48 10.22 -7.02
CA ILE A 139 11.86 10.58 -6.65
C ILE A 139 12.61 11.25 -7.81
N SER A 140 12.41 10.81 -9.05
CA SER A 140 13.16 11.31 -10.22
C SER A 140 12.80 12.73 -10.68
N ARG A 141 11.69 13.29 -10.18
CA ARG A 141 11.29 14.67 -10.44
C ARG A 141 12.24 15.66 -9.75
N ASN A 142 12.49 16.80 -10.39
CA ASN A 142 13.29 17.90 -9.83
C ASN A 142 12.41 19.14 -9.61
N PRO A 143 12.03 19.50 -8.36
CA PRO A 143 12.25 18.78 -7.09
C PRO A 143 11.37 17.52 -6.97
N SER A 144 11.73 16.62 -6.05
CA SER A 144 10.98 15.36 -5.86
C SER A 144 9.53 15.63 -5.46
N SER A 145 8.61 14.89 -6.06
CA SER A 145 7.18 15.10 -5.87
C SER A 145 6.67 14.24 -4.71
N VAL A 146 6.51 14.87 -3.54
CA VAL A 146 5.90 14.22 -2.36
C VAL A 146 4.49 13.70 -2.68
N LYS A 147 3.75 14.40 -3.55
CA LYS A 147 2.42 13.97 -4.01
C LYS A 147 2.50 12.58 -4.66
N ILE A 148 3.40 12.41 -5.62
CA ILE A 148 3.52 11.13 -6.34
C ILE A 148 4.04 10.04 -5.40
N THR A 149 5.00 10.36 -4.54
CA THR A 149 5.56 9.38 -3.58
C THR A 149 4.57 8.97 -2.48
N SER A 150 3.48 9.72 -2.27
CA SER A 150 2.39 9.37 -1.34
C SER A 150 1.29 8.49 -1.94
N LEU A 151 1.26 8.34 -3.28
CA LEU A 151 0.30 7.49 -3.98
C LEU A 151 0.44 5.96 -3.78
N PRO A 152 1.63 5.37 -3.52
CA PRO A 152 1.82 3.92 -3.52
C PRO A 152 0.76 3.11 -2.75
N LEU A 153 0.43 3.54 -1.53
CA LEU A 153 -0.56 2.83 -0.71
C LEU A 153 -1.95 2.88 -1.33
N SER A 154 -2.36 4.05 -1.83
CA SER A 154 -3.66 4.23 -2.50
C SER A 154 -3.74 3.46 -3.81
N VAL A 155 -2.66 3.44 -4.58
CA VAL A 155 -2.56 2.67 -5.83
C VAL A 155 -2.66 1.17 -5.54
N LEU A 156 -1.91 0.67 -4.54
CA LEU A 156 -1.99 -0.73 -4.14
C LEU A 156 -3.41 -1.10 -3.67
N MET A 157 -4.05 -0.23 -2.90
CA MET A 157 -5.43 -0.44 -2.45
C MET A 157 -6.41 -0.44 -3.63
N LEU A 158 -6.25 0.44 -4.63
CA LEU A 158 -7.04 0.39 -5.86
C LEU A 158 -6.81 -0.89 -6.67
N LEU A 159 -5.56 -1.39 -6.74
CA LEU A 159 -5.25 -2.63 -7.44
C LEU A 159 -5.97 -3.83 -6.80
N VAL A 160 -5.90 -3.96 -5.48
CA VAL A 160 -6.51 -5.09 -4.75
C VAL A 160 -8.03 -4.93 -4.69
N CYS A 161 -8.53 -3.81 -4.16
CA CYS A 161 -9.96 -3.59 -3.98
C CYS A 161 -10.70 -3.41 -5.32
N GLY A 162 -10.04 -2.85 -6.33
CA GLY A 162 -10.58 -2.76 -7.68
C GLY A 162 -10.84 -4.13 -8.30
N GLN A 163 -9.99 -5.13 -8.04
CA GLN A 163 -10.24 -6.50 -8.49
C GLN A 163 -11.45 -7.12 -7.79
N PHE A 164 -11.71 -6.78 -6.53
CA PHE A 164 -12.88 -7.28 -5.80
C PHE A 164 -14.15 -6.71 -6.42
N VAL A 165 -14.16 -5.39 -6.63
CA VAL A 165 -15.27 -4.69 -7.28
C VAL A 165 -15.48 -5.18 -8.71
N LEU A 166 -14.41 -5.49 -9.45
CA LEU A 166 -14.49 -6.00 -10.82
C LEU A 166 -15.04 -7.44 -10.88
N LEU A 167 -14.69 -8.30 -9.92
CA LEU A 167 -15.15 -9.68 -9.90
C LEU A 167 -16.65 -9.80 -9.59
N ILE A 168 -17.23 -8.85 -8.86
CA ILE A 168 -18.67 -8.84 -8.55
C ILE A 168 -19.56 -8.88 -9.81
N PRO A 169 -19.48 -7.90 -10.75
CA PRO A 169 -20.30 -7.91 -11.96
C PRO A 169 -19.93 -9.06 -12.90
N LEU A 170 -18.64 -9.43 -13.01
CA LEU A 170 -18.23 -10.59 -13.82
C LEU A 170 -18.89 -11.89 -13.34
N ARG A 171 -18.99 -12.07 -12.01
CA ARG A 171 -19.69 -13.20 -11.41
C ARG A 171 -21.20 -13.12 -11.62
N ALA A 172 -21.80 -11.93 -11.48
CA ALA A 172 -23.22 -11.72 -11.74
C ALA A 172 -23.60 -12.03 -13.20
N LEU A 173 -22.68 -11.78 -14.15
CA LEU A 173 -22.83 -12.10 -15.57
C LEU A 173 -22.50 -13.57 -15.90
N GLY A 174 -22.15 -14.40 -14.91
CA GLY A 174 -21.82 -15.80 -15.13
C GLY A 174 -20.54 -16.03 -15.94
N VAL A 175 -19.62 -15.06 -15.96
CA VAL A 175 -18.33 -15.19 -16.64
C VAL A 175 -17.53 -16.32 -15.98
N ARG A 176 -17.06 -17.25 -16.81
CA ARG A 176 -16.19 -18.36 -16.38
C ARG A 176 -14.74 -17.88 -16.29
N ALA A 177 -13.96 -18.50 -15.42
CA ALA A 177 -12.56 -18.16 -15.21
C ALA A 177 -11.75 -18.28 -16.52
N PRO A 178 -11.25 -17.17 -17.11
CA PRO A 178 -10.52 -17.21 -18.38
C PRO A 178 -9.17 -17.93 -18.28
N PHE A 179 -8.55 -17.86 -17.10
CA PHE A 179 -7.32 -18.55 -16.72
C PHE A 179 -7.48 -19.10 -15.31
N ARG A 180 -6.50 -19.89 -14.85
CA ARG A 180 -6.51 -20.50 -13.52
C ARG A 180 -6.26 -19.44 -12.43
N PHE A 181 -7.15 -19.35 -11.45
CA PHE A 181 -6.99 -18.49 -10.28
C PHE A 181 -6.75 -19.36 -9.05
N SER A 182 -5.49 -19.53 -8.66
CA SER A 182 -5.10 -20.45 -7.57
C SER A 182 -5.71 -21.85 -7.78
N SER A 183 -6.60 -22.32 -6.91
CA SER A 183 -7.29 -23.62 -7.03
C SER A 183 -8.53 -23.62 -7.93
N VAL A 184 -8.96 -22.45 -8.44
CA VAL A 184 -10.05 -22.36 -9.42
C VAL A 184 -9.51 -22.67 -10.81
N ALA A 185 -9.97 -23.76 -11.42
CA ALA A 185 -9.50 -24.16 -12.73
C ALA A 185 -10.02 -23.24 -13.83
N ARG A 186 -9.34 -23.25 -14.98
CA ARG A 186 -9.80 -22.53 -16.17
C ARG A 186 -11.16 -23.07 -16.60
N GLY A 187 -12.13 -22.20 -16.82
CA GLY A 187 -13.49 -22.57 -17.21
C GLY A 187 -14.45 -22.82 -16.05
N ASP A 188 -13.97 -22.84 -14.81
CA ASP A 188 -14.85 -22.94 -13.64
C ASP A 188 -15.59 -21.61 -13.38
N SER A 189 -16.64 -21.69 -12.55
CA SER A 189 -17.37 -20.51 -12.09
C SER A 189 -16.46 -19.62 -11.24
N LEU A 190 -16.43 -18.32 -11.54
CA LEU A 190 -15.65 -17.35 -10.78
C LEU A 190 -16.09 -17.32 -9.30
N ARG A 191 -15.10 -17.40 -8.42
CA ARG A 191 -15.29 -17.32 -6.96
C ARG A 191 -15.08 -15.89 -6.45
N PRO A 192 -15.62 -15.54 -5.28
CA PRO A 192 -15.33 -14.27 -4.63
C PRO A 192 -13.82 -14.01 -4.52
N ALA A 193 -13.37 -12.77 -4.62
CA ALA A 193 -11.96 -12.42 -4.48
C ALA A 193 -11.41 -12.81 -3.09
N VAL A 194 -12.21 -12.56 -2.05
CA VAL A 194 -11.94 -12.93 -0.65
C VAL A 194 -11.82 -14.44 -0.49
N TYR A 195 -12.52 -15.25 -1.31
CA TYR A 195 -12.31 -16.71 -1.30
C TYR A 195 -10.89 -17.06 -1.71
N VAL A 196 -10.40 -16.47 -2.82
CA VAL A 196 -9.07 -16.78 -3.38
C VAL A 196 -7.96 -16.28 -2.47
N ILE A 197 -8.10 -15.07 -1.93
CA ILE A 197 -7.11 -14.51 -1.00
C ILE A 197 -7.10 -15.26 0.33
N GLY A 198 -8.27 -15.57 0.89
CA GLY A 198 -8.37 -16.36 2.11
C GLY A 198 -7.77 -17.75 1.96
N GLU A 199 -7.99 -18.39 0.80
CA GLU A 199 -7.36 -19.66 0.45
C GLU A 199 -5.83 -19.56 0.44
N ASP A 200 -5.28 -18.60 -0.30
CA ASP A 200 -3.83 -18.47 -0.52
C ASP A 200 -3.09 -18.06 0.76
N VAL A 201 -3.62 -17.10 1.51
CA VAL A 201 -3.01 -16.64 2.77
C VAL A 201 -3.04 -17.75 3.82
N VAL A 202 -4.18 -18.42 4.03
CA VAL A 202 -4.25 -19.45 5.09
C VAL A 202 -3.48 -20.72 4.70
N ALA A 203 -3.49 -21.10 3.41
CA ALA A 203 -2.73 -22.26 2.96
C ALA A 203 -1.22 -22.05 3.10
N VAL A 204 -0.71 -20.85 2.77
CA VAL A 204 0.73 -20.57 2.71
C VAL A 204 1.25 -19.94 3.99
N ASP A 205 0.62 -18.86 4.46
CA ASP A 205 1.04 -18.17 5.68
C ASP A 205 0.55 -18.89 6.94
N GLY A 206 -0.62 -19.53 6.88
CA GLY A 206 -1.11 -20.40 7.95
C GLY A 206 -0.46 -21.79 7.95
N GLU A 207 0.37 -22.10 6.95
CA GLU A 207 1.07 -23.40 6.78
C GLU A 207 0.11 -24.61 6.74
N GLN A 208 -1.15 -24.39 6.32
CA GLN A 208 -2.19 -25.42 6.32
C GLN A 208 -2.25 -26.25 5.03
N GLY A 209 -1.62 -25.79 3.95
CA GLY A 209 -1.42 -26.57 2.76
C GLY A 209 -2.68 -26.94 1.96
N ASP A 210 -2.57 -28.03 1.20
CA ASP A 210 -3.54 -28.58 0.26
C ASP A 210 -4.78 -29.18 0.94
N VAL A 211 -4.62 -29.78 2.13
CA VAL A 211 -5.72 -30.29 2.95
C VAL A 211 -6.69 -29.16 3.28
N PHE A 212 -6.18 -28.01 3.71
CA PHE A 212 -7.01 -26.84 3.95
C PHE A 212 -7.68 -26.34 2.67
N ARG A 213 -6.95 -26.27 1.54
CA ARG A 213 -7.55 -25.86 0.25
C ARG A 213 -8.71 -26.77 -0.15
N ALA A 214 -8.57 -28.09 0.01
CA ALA A 214 -9.62 -29.05 -0.30
C ALA A 214 -10.85 -28.86 0.61
N GLN A 215 -10.63 -28.66 1.91
CA GLN A 215 -11.71 -28.42 2.86
C GLN A 215 -12.40 -27.06 2.67
N TRP A 216 -11.62 -26.01 2.37
CA TRP A 216 -12.10 -24.67 2.05
C TRP A 216 -13.00 -24.70 0.80
N ASN A 217 -12.55 -25.42 -0.23
CA ASN A 217 -13.33 -25.68 -1.44
C ASN A 217 -14.62 -26.46 -1.14
N ALA A 218 -14.52 -27.58 -0.42
CA ALA A 218 -15.68 -28.40 -0.08
C ALA A 218 -16.72 -27.62 0.76
N ARG A 219 -16.27 -26.72 1.65
CA ARG A 219 -17.16 -25.85 2.42
C ARG A 219 -17.84 -24.79 1.56
N TYR A 220 -17.12 -24.21 0.60
CA TYR A 220 -17.68 -23.28 -0.37
C TYR A 220 -18.77 -23.91 -1.24
N GLU A 221 -18.56 -25.15 -1.70
CA GLU A 221 -19.55 -25.88 -2.49
C GLU A 221 -20.76 -26.33 -1.66
N SER A 222 -20.56 -26.77 -0.42
CA SER A 222 -21.63 -27.29 0.44
C SER A 222 -22.48 -26.23 1.15
N SER A 223 -21.97 -25.00 1.39
CA SER A 223 -22.64 -24.02 2.26
C SER A 223 -23.02 -22.72 1.55
N ALA A 224 -24.31 -22.55 1.24
CA ALA A 224 -24.85 -21.30 0.68
C ALA A 224 -24.68 -20.07 1.61
N PRO A 225 -24.87 -20.16 2.94
CA PRO A 225 -24.58 -19.04 3.84
C PRO A 225 -23.13 -18.60 3.79
N PHE A 226 -22.19 -19.55 3.68
CA PHE A 226 -20.77 -19.25 3.58
C PHE A 226 -20.42 -18.53 2.26
N ARG A 227 -21.01 -18.95 1.13
CA ARG A 227 -20.88 -18.22 -0.14
C ARG A 227 -21.41 -16.79 -0.04
N THR A 228 -22.54 -16.61 0.63
CA THR A 228 -23.15 -15.29 0.84
C THR A 228 -22.27 -14.40 1.71
N LEU A 229 -21.69 -14.95 2.77
CA LEU A 229 -20.73 -14.23 3.62
C LEU A 229 -19.52 -13.75 2.81
N LEU A 230 -18.91 -14.62 2.01
CA LEU A 230 -17.76 -14.26 1.17
C LEU A 230 -18.12 -13.19 0.13
N ALA A 231 -19.32 -13.27 -0.46
CA ALA A 231 -19.80 -12.25 -1.38
C ALA A 231 -20.04 -10.89 -0.68
N ARG A 232 -20.54 -10.89 0.56
CA ARG A 232 -20.68 -9.65 1.34
C ARG A 232 -19.33 -9.05 1.72
N LEU A 233 -18.34 -9.89 2.04
CA LEU A 233 -16.98 -9.44 2.32
C LEU A 233 -16.31 -8.84 1.07
N ASP A 234 -16.48 -9.45 -0.10
CA ASP A 234 -16.03 -8.87 -1.38
C ASP A 234 -16.57 -7.45 -1.58
N TRP A 235 -17.88 -7.27 -1.38
CA TRP A 235 -18.54 -5.96 -1.48
C TRP A 235 -17.99 -4.98 -0.44
N LEU A 236 -17.94 -5.41 0.83
CA LEU A 236 -17.50 -4.56 1.92
C LEU A 236 -16.05 -4.11 1.71
N TRP A 237 -15.13 -5.03 1.45
CA TRP A 237 -13.69 -4.73 1.32
C TRP A 237 -13.36 -4.05 0.00
N GLY A 238 -14.02 -4.48 -1.09
CA GLY A 238 -13.86 -3.90 -2.41
C GLY A 238 -14.33 -2.45 -2.46
N VAL A 239 -15.60 -2.20 -2.12
CA VAL A 239 -16.19 -0.85 -2.22
C VAL A 239 -15.58 0.09 -1.19
N SER A 240 -15.45 -0.33 0.08
CA SER A 240 -14.83 0.55 1.09
C SER A 240 -13.38 0.88 0.72
N GLY A 241 -12.61 -0.09 0.25
CA GLY A 241 -11.22 0.16 -0.15
C GLY A 241 -11.09 1.08 -1.36
N VAL A 242 -11.94 0.92 -2.38
CA VAL A 242 -11.95 1.85 -3.53
C VAL A 242 -12.35 3.26 -3.10
N LEU A 243 -13.34 3.41 -2.21
CA LEU A 243 -13.76 4.71 -1.68
C LEU A 243 -12.65 5.39 -0.87
N VAL A 244 -12.02 4.65 0.06
CA VAL A 244 -10.92 5.19 0.87
C VAL A 244 -9.72 5.55 -0.02
N ALA A 245 -9.39 4.73 -1.02
CA ALA A 245 -8.28 5.01 -1.93
C ALA A 245 -8.56 6.25 -2.78
N GLY A 246 -9.78 6.38 -3.29
CA GLY A 246 -10.25 7.56 -4.00
C GLY A 246 -10.20 8.82 -3.13
N ALA A 247 -10.59 8.71 -1.86
CA ALA A 247 -10.49 9.81 -0.90
C ALA A 247 -9.04 10.24 -0.65
N ILE A 248 -8.12 9.29 -0.42
CA ILE A 248 -6.70 9.60 -0.22
C ILE A 248 -6.12 10.26 -1.48
N ILE A 249 -6.40 9.74 -2.66
CA ILE A 249 -5.96 10.35 -3.94
C ILE A 249 -6.53 11.76 -4.07
N GLY A 250 -7.83 11.95 -3.76
CA GLY A 250 -8.48 13.25 -3.74
C GLY A 250 -7.78 14.25 -2.81
N VAL A 251 -7.38 13.82 -1.61
CA VAL A 251 -6.59 14.65 -0.68
C VAL A 251 -5.21 14.98 -1.25
N ILE A 252 -4.49 14.00 -1.79
CA ILE A 252 -3.15 14.20 -2.37
C ILE A 252 -3.15 15.26 -3.47
N PHE A 253 -4.15 15.24 -4.35
CA PHE A 253 -4.25 16.20 -5.45
C PHE A 253 -4.97 17.50 -5.06
N GLY A 254 -5.87 17.46 -4.07
CA GLY A 254 -6.64 18.61 -3.58
C GLY A 254 -5.84 19.55 -2.67
N VAL A 255 -4.83 19.06 -1.96
CA VAL A 255 -4.01 19.89 -1.07
C VAL A 255 -2.95 20.66 -1.88
N LYS A 256 -2.92 21.99 -1.69
CA LYS A 256 -1.84 22.85 -2.20
C LYS A 256 -0.57 22.60 -1.39
N GLN A 257 0.59 22.66 -2.05
CA GLN A 257 1.89 22.12 -1.58
C GLN A 257 2.38 22.59 -0.21
N ASP A 258 1.75 23.59 0.39
CA ASP A 258 2.19 24.23 1.63
C ASP A 258 1.61 23.58 2.90
N ALA A 259 0.67 22.62 2.77
CA ALA A 259 -0.07 22.06 3.91
C ALA A 259 -0.20 20.52 3.90
N VAL A 260 0.79 19.80 3.34
CA VAL A 260 0.83 18.31 3.41
C VAL A 260 1.61 17.83 4.65
N GLY A 261 2.23 18.74 5.40
CA GLY A 261 2.54 18.48 6.81
C GLY A 261 1.28 18.67 7.63
N LEU A 262 1.07 17.85 8.66
CA LEU A 262 0.13 18.14 9.74
C LEU A 262 0.04 19.65 9.98
N VAL A 263 -1.18 20.19 10.11
CA VAL A 263 -1.37 21.44 10.84
C VAL A 263 -0.73 21.23 12.21
N SER A 264 0.50 21.71 12.35
CA SER A 264 1.19 21.76 13.61
C SER A 264 0.51 22.88 14.41
N PRO A 265 0.23 22.70 15.70
CA PRO A 265 -0.27 23.80 16.55
C PRO A 265 0.72 24.99 16.61
N MET A 266 1.93 24.86 16.05
CA MET A 266 2.90 25.93 15.90
C MET A 266 2.45 27.05 14.94
N ASP A 267 1.56 26.76 13.97
CA ASP A 267 1.02 27.80 13.07
C ASP A 267 -0.08 28.65 13.73
N LEU A 268 -0.56 28.28 14.92
CA LEU A 268 -1.49 29.10 15.70
C LEU A 268 -0.78 30.30 16.37
N GLY A 269 0.53 30.18 16.66
CA GLY A 269 1.32 31.30 17.19
C GLY A 269 1.61 32.37 16.14
N CYS A 270 1.85 31.96 14.88
CA CYS A 270 2.15 32.90 13.81
C CYS A 270 0.91 33.66 13.31
N LEU A 271 -0.29 33.08 13.47
CA LEU A 271 -1.57 33.77 13.26
C LEU A 271 -1.85 34.78 14.39
N ASP A 272 -1.44 34.50 15.63
CA ASP A 272 -1.56 35.44 16.76
C ASP A 272 -0.60 36.64 16.57
N ASP A 273 0.64 36.40 16.14
CA ASP A 273 1.61 37.46 15.85
C ASP A 273 1.19 38.35 14.66
N ALA A 274 0.55 37.76 13.65
CA ALA A 274 0.01 38.50 12.50
C ALA A 274 -1.22 39.35 12.89
N HIS A 275 -2.01 38.92 13.88
CA HIS A 275 -3.10 39.70 14.45
C HIS A 275 -2.59 40.80 15.39
N HIS A 276 -1.51 40.56 16.15
CA HIS A 276 -0.89 41.57 17.02
C HIS A 276 -0.26 42.72 16.20
N ASN A 277 0.51 42.38 15.17
CA ASN A 277 1.17 43.38 14.29
C ASN A 277 0.16 44.16 13.42
N ARG A 278 -0.99 43.57 13.09
CA ARG A 278 -2.08 44.28 12.39
C ARG A 278 -2.75 45.31 13.31
N ASN A 279 -2.92 45.03 14.59
CA ASN A 279 -3.49 45.98 15.54
C ASN A 279 -2.51 47.14 15.83
N ASP A 280 -1.22 46.88 15.95
CA ASP A 280 -0.21 47.94 16.17
C ASP A 280 -0.11 48.92 15.00
N LYS A 281 -0.27 48.45 13.76
CA LYS A 281 -0.33 49.34 12.58
C LYS A 281 -1.58 50.19 12.52
N VAL A 282 -2.69 49.72 13.09
CA VAL A 282 -3.95 50.49 13.18
C VAL A 282 -3.84 51.58 14.25
N TYR A 283 -3.12 51.34 15.36
CA TYR A 283 -2.85 52.38 16.36
C TYR A 283 -1.82 53.42 15.89
N MET A 284 -0.82 53.02 15.08
CA MET A 284 0.13 53.96 14.48
C MET A 284 -0.51 54.81 13.36
N GLN A 285 -1.43 54.27 12.55
CA GLN A 285 -2.15 55.08 11.54
C GLN A 285 -3.27 55.97 12.11
N ALA A 286 -3.67 55.77 13.36
CA ALA A 286 -4.64 56.62 14.04
C ALA A 286 -4.01 57.83 14.75
N GLY A 287 -2.70 57.79 15.06
CA GLY A 287 -1.97 58.88 15.71
C GLY A 287 -1.42 59.96 14.77
N GLU A 288 -1.47 59.74 13.46
CA GLU A 288 -0.80 60.62 12.46
C GLU A 288 -1.80 61.40 11.60
N ARG A 289 -3.00 61.68 12.14
CA ARG A 289 -4.07 62.38 11.43
C ARG A 289 -4.47 63.75 12.00
N ASP A 290 -3.74 64.26 13.00
CA ASP A 290 -3.91 65.63 13.51
C ASP A 290 -2.59 66.39 13.39
N GLY A 291 -2.46 67.25 12.36
CA GLY A 291 -1.26 68.06 12.18
C GLY A 291 -1.13 68.83 10.86
N SER A 292 -1.97 69.84 10.68
CA SER A 292 -1.68 71.13 10.00
C SER A 292 -1.10 71.20 8.57
N ALA A 293 -1.98 71.70 7.68
CA ALA A 293 -1.81 72.45 6.42
C ALA A 293 -0.45 73.10 6.03
N SER A 294 -0.09 73.01 4.72
CA SER A 294 0.22 74.15 3.82
C SER A 294 0.52 73.74 2.35
N GLU A 295 -0.15 74.44 1.43
CA GLU A 295 -0.05 74.69 -0.05
C GLU A 295 0.65 73.80 -1.13
N PRO A 296 0.21 73.88 -2.41
CA PRO A 296 0.62 72.99 -3.50
C PRO A 296 1.61 73.61 -4.52
N VAL A 297 2.55 72.81 -5.07
CA VAL A 297 3.38 73.18 -6.24
C VAL A 297 3.46 72.04 -7.28
N ASN A 298 3.40 72.48 -8.54
CA ASN A 298 3.20 71.86 -9.87
C ASN A 298 4.11 70.67 -10.26
N PRO A 299 3.72 69.78 -11.21
CA PRO A 299 4.43 68.54 -11.57
C PRO A 299 5.38 68.73 -12.76
N GLY A 300 6.58 68.17 -12.67
CA GLY A 300 7.46 68.11 -13.82
C GLY A 300 8.85 67.55 -13.54
N SER A 301 9.02 66.24 -13.70
CA SER A 301 10.22 65.64 -14.32
C SER A 301 10.12 64.13 -14.34
N LYS A 302 9.96 63.58 -15.55
CA LYS A 302 10.25 62.17 -15.85
C LYS A 302 11.75 61.95 -15.63
N GLN A 303 12.13 61.05 -14.73
CA GLN A 303 13.45 60.44 -14.76
C GLN A 303 13.33 58.93 -14.90
N LEU A 304 13.98 58.43 -15.95
CA LEU A 304 14.13 57.03 -16.30
C LEU A 304 14.89 56.28 -15.19
N LEU A 305 14.27 55.28 -14.59
CA LEU A 305 14.98 54.29 -13.78
C LEU A 305 15.57 53.22 -14.72
N ARG A 306 16.87 53.38 -14.98
CA ARG A 306 17.78 52.44 -15.64
C ARG A 306 17.89 51.15 -14.82
N ARG A 307 17.76 49.98 -15.47
CA ARG A 307 18.11 48.67 -14.88
C ARG A 307 19.62 48.62 -14.58
N PRO A 308 20.06 48.14 -13.40
CA PRO A 308 21.47 47.88 -13.15
C PRO A 308 21.92 46.55 -13.76
N THR A 309 23.09 46.57 -14.38
CA THR A 309 23.76 45.44 -15.02
C THR A 309 24.73 44.78 -14.02
N ILE A 310 25.01 43.50 -14.23
CA ILE A 310 25.68 42.48 -13.37
C ILE A 310 27.08 42.85 -12.82
N HIS A 311 27.63 44.05 -13.07
CA HIS A 311 28.97 44.41 -12.62
C HIS A 311 29.05 45.17 -11.28
N ASP A 312 27.93 45.58 -10.68
CA ASP A 312 27.88 46.31 -9.40
C ASP A 312 27.67 45.43 -8.15
N MET A 313 27.52 44.11 -8.30
CA MET A 313 27.26 43.19 -7.16
C MET A 313 28.51 42.74 -6.39
N THR A 314 29.71 43.13 -6.80
CA THR A 314 30.97 42.64 -6.22
C THR A 314 31.63 43.56 -5.19
N LEU A 315 31.03 44.71 -4.86
CA LEU A 315 31.59 45.65 -3.86
C LEU A 315 30.84 45.75 -2.53
N GLU A 316 29.73 45.01 -2.34
CA GLU A 316 28.93 45.06 -1.10
C GLU A 316 29.10 43.84 -0.16
N ILE A 317 30.08 42.97 -0.39
CA ILE A 317 30.30 41.74 0.43
C ILE A 317 31.55 41.83 1.33
N SER A 318 32.13 43.01 1.57
CA SER A 318 33.33 43.14 2.44
C SER A 318 33.17 43.95 3.74
N SER A 319 31.97 44.43 4.07
CA SER A 319 31.77 45.39 5.17
C SER A 319 30.85 44.96 6.34
N PRO A 320 31.04 43.75 6.93
CA PRO A 320 30.68 43.63 8.36
C PRO A 320 31.83 43.17 9.28
N ARG A 321 32.95 42.64 8.74
CA ARG A 321 34.01 42.04 9.58
C ARG A 321 35.09 43.01 10.08
N ARG A 322 35.12 44.27 9.61
CA ARG A 322 36.09 45.29 10.07
C ARG A 322 35.58 46.19 11.19
N ALA A 323 34.25 46.28 11.41
CA ALA A 323 33.69 47.08 12.50
C ALA A 323 33.80 46.37 13.86
N ALA A 324 33.55 45.05 13.91
CA ALA A 324 33.60 44.28 15.16
C ALA A 324 35.03 44.04 15.73
N ARG A 325 36.09 44.31 14.97
CA ARG A 325 37.48 44.10 15.42
C ARG A 325 38.14 45.35 16.03
N LYS A 326 37.52 46.53 15.91
CA LYS A 326 38.01 47.76 16.56
C LYS A 326 37.43 47.98 17.96
N GLU A 327 36.31 47.35 18.30
CA GLU A 327 35.65 47.53 19.60
C GLU A 327 36.27 46.65 20.71
N MET A 328 36.94 45.55 20.37
CA MET A 328 37.63 44.69 21.34
C MET A 328 39.08 45.10 21.66
N ALA A 329 39.67 46.05 20.91
CA ALA A 329 41.05 46.51 21.14
C ALA A 329 41.15 47.76 22.03
N GLY A 330 40.03 48.38 22.42
CA GLY A 330 39.99 49.58 23.27
C GLY A 330 39.64 49.35 24.73
N LYS A 331 39.74 48.11 25.23
CA LYS A 331 39.33 47.73 26.61
C LYS A 331 40.43 47.02 27.43
N MET A 332 41.70 47.14 27.03
CA MET A 332 42.87 46.67 27.79
C MET A 332 44.02 47.69 27.83
N GLU A 333 43.70 48.97 28.00
CA GLU A 333 44.62 49.98 28.56
C GLU A 333 43.90 50.76 29.65
#